data_AF-A0A0F5VJZ5-F1
#
_entry.id   AF-A0A0F5VJZ5-F1
#
_cell.length_a   1.000
_cell.length_b   1.000
_cell.length_c   1.000
_cell.angle_alpha   90.00
_cell.angle_beta   90.00
_cell.angle_gamma   90.00
#
_symmetry.space_group_name_H-M   'P 1'
#
loop_
_entity.id
_entity.type
_entity.pdbx_description
1 polymer ?
#
loop_
_entity_poly.entity_id
_entity_poly.type
_entity_poly.pdbx_seq_one_letter_code
_entity_poly.pdbx_strand_id
1 'polypeptide(L)'
;HGPLPSAQLAVARGGRLVAFETWGDADPDTRYVLQSVGRSIVAGGMWKLIGEGLLDVGEQVAAIIPEFAPNGKDAVTVEQVLTHTAGFPFAPLGYPKMLDREQRLAAFGRWRLDQPPGTRFQFHLTSAAWLIAEIVERRTGLAFAEYLRRRIAVPLGLSSLELGVPV
;
A
#
# COMPACT_ATOMS: atom_id res chain seq x y z
N HIS A 1 -2.29 -24.02 25.91
CA HIS A 1 -1.91 -23.77 24.51
C HIS A 1 -2.93 -22.80 23.91
N GLY A 2 -2.47 -21.66 23.37
CA GLY A 2 -3.33 -20.67 22.71
C GLY A 2 -3.67 -21.08 21.27
N PRO A 3 -4.54 -20.32 20.58
CA PRO A 3 -4.99 -20.67 19.23
C PRO A 3 -3.97 -20.41 18.11
N LEU A 4 -2.82 -19.80 18.41
CA LEU A 4 -1.78 -19.46 17.42
C LEU A 4 -0.60 -20.43 17.52
N PRO A 5 -0.04 -20.91 16.39
CA PRO A 5 1.08 -21.83 16.37
C PRO A 5 2.40 -21.18 16.80
N SER A 6 2.55 -19.86 16.58
CA SER A 6 3.74 -19.10 16.98
C SER A 6 3.47 -17.59 17.06
N ALA A 7 4.38 -16.86 17.70
CA ALA A 7 4.39 -15.40 17.75
C ALA A 7 5.80 -14.84 18.00
N GLN A 8 6.03 -13.62 17.54
CA GLN A 8 7.22 -12.82 17.84
C GLN A 8 6.80 -11.46 18.41
N LEU A 9 7.53 -10.96 19.40
CA LEU A 9 7.32 -9.63 20.00
C LEU A 9 8.66 -8.88 20.10
N ALA A 10 8.65 -7.61 19.72
CA ALA A 10 9.75 -6.68 19.96
C ALA A 10 9.22 -5.44 20.70
N VAL A 11 9.93 -4.99 21.73
CA VAL A 11 9.63 -3.74 22.44
C VAL A 11 10.88 -2.86 22.43
N ALA A 12 10.73 -1.60 22.01
CA ALA A 12 11.82 -0.62 21.99
C ALA A 12 11.45 0.65 22.79
N ARG A 13 12.43 1.23 23.47
CA ARG A 13 12.30 2.48 24.22
C ARG A 13 13.57 3.31 24.08
N GLY A 14 13.44 4.60 23.78
CA GLY A 14 14.59 5.50 23.61
C GLY A 14 15.54 5.05 22.49
N GLY A 15 14.99 4.52 21.38
CA GLY A 15 15.78 4.03 20.24
C GLY A 15 16.53 2.72 20.49
N ARG A 16 16.26 2.02 21.59
CA ARG A 16 16.90 0.74 21.93
C ARG A 16 15.87 -0.35 22.11
N LEU A 17 16.17 -1.54 21.60
CA LEU A 17 15.42 -2.76 21.87
C LEU A 17 15.58 -3.12 23.35
N VAL A 18 14.47 -3.30 24.06
CA VAL A 18 14.45 -3.66 25.50
C VAL A 18 13.91 -5.06 25.75
N ALA A 19 13.16 -5.62 24.80
CA ALA A 19 12.73 -7.01 24.82
C ALA A 19 12.55 -7.52 23.38
N PHE A 20 12.93 -8.76 23.15
CA PHE A 20 12.61 -9.51 21.95
C PHE A 20 12.40 -10.97 22.32
N GLU A 21 11.23 -11.51 22.00
CA GLU A 21 10.80 -12.84 22.40
C GLU A 21 10.11 -13.54 21.24
N THR A 22 10.35 -14.85 21.13
CA THR A 22 9.74 -15.73 20.14
C THR A 22 9.12 -16.92 20.86
N TRP A 23 7.89 -17.29 20.48
CA TRP A 23 7.16 -18.41 21.06
C TRP A 23 6.60 -19.35 20.00
N GLY A 24 6.42 -20.62 20.40
CA GLY A 24 5.79 -21.65 19.57
C GLY A 24 6.73 -22.20 18.49
N ASP A 25 6.19 -22.49 17.32
CA ASP A 25 6.90 -23.12 16.20
C ASP A 25 7.80 -22.15 15.40
N ALA A 26 8.10 -20.95 15.94
CA ALA A 26 8.93 -19.95 15.27
C ALA A 26 10.34 -19.86 15.90
N ASP A 27 11.30 -19.48 15.06
CA ASP A 27 12.62 -18.99 15.47
C ASP A 27 12.70 -17.45 15.26
N PRO A 28 13.75 -16.77 15.74
CA PRO A 28 13.93 -15.32 15.53
C PRO A 28 13.90 -14.83 14.08
N ASP A 29 14.22 -15.68 13.10
CA ASP A 29 14.31 -15.33 11.68
C ASP A 29 13.01 -15.66 10.91
N THR A 30 12.06 -16.29 11.58
CA THR A 30 10.75 -16.66 11.01
C THR A 30 10.02 -15.44 10.49
N ARG A 31 9.60 -15.49 9.22
CA ARG A 31 8.92 -14.38 8.53
C ARG A 31 7.42 -14.53 8.61
N TYR A 32 6.72 -13.41 8.83
CA TYR A 32 5.26 -13.34 8.83
C TYR A 32 4.75 -12.44 7.71
N VAL A 33 3.60 -12.80 7.14
CA VAL A 33 2.88 -11.91 6.22
C VAL A 33 2.28 -10.77 7.03
N LEU A 34 2.79 -9.55 6.83
CA LEU A 34 2.37 -8.36 7.58
C LEU A 34 0.90 -7.97 7.34
N GLN A 35 0.27 -8.46 6.27
CA GLN A 35 -1.09 -8.09 5.88
C GLN A 35 -1.24 -6.55 5.90
N SER A 36 -2.31 -6.07 6.51
CA SER A 36 -2.64 -4.66 6.69
C SER A 36 -1.58 -3.83 7.45
N VAL A 37 -0.73 -4.44 8.28
CA VAL A 37 0.33 -3.74 9.03
C VAL A 37 1.36 -3.14 8.08
N GLY A 38 1.54 -3.75 6.90
CA GLY A 38 2.43 -3.26 5.84
C GLY A 38 2.08 -1.87 5.30
N ARG A 39 0.87 -1.35 5.57
CA ARG A 39 0.49 0.02 5.15
C ARG A 39 1.37 1.10 5.76
N SER A 40 1.94 0.88 6.94
CA SER A 40 2.89 1.85 7.56
C SER A 40 4.14 2.04 6.70
N ILE A 41 4.67 0.96 6.12
CA ILE A 41 5.82 0.98 5.19
C ILE A 41 5.43 1.70 3.89
N VAL A 42 4.25 1.38 3.35
CA VAL A 42 3.73 2.04 2.14
C VAL A 42 3.53 3.53 2.37
N ALA A 43 2.94 3.92 3.51
CA ALA A 43 2.74 5.30 3.90
C ALA A 43 4.08 6.04 4.01
N GLY A 44 5.11 5.42 4.62
CA GLY A 44 6.47 5.97 4.62
C GLY A 44 7.01 6.22 3.22
N GLY A 45 6.77 5.30 2.29
CA GLY A 45 7.09 5.47 0.87
C GLY A 45 6.38 6.66 0.22
N MET A 46 5.08 6.85 0.50
CA MET A 46 4.29 7.97 -0.03
C MET A 46 4.74 9.31 0.58
N TRP A 47 5.00 9.36 1.88
CA TRP A 47 5.54 10.54 2.55
C TRP A 47 6.87 11.00 1.95
N LYS A 48 7.73 10.08 1.50
CA LYS A 48 8.96 10.44 0.79
C LYS A 48 8.67 11.10 -0.56
N LEU A 49 7.70 10.61 -1.35
CA LEU A 49 7.32 11.26 -2.61
C LEU A 49 6.78 12.68 -2.37
N ILE A 50 5.94 12.83 -1.35
CA ILE A 50 5.37 14.13 -0.96
C ILE A 50 6.48 15.09 -0.52
N GLY A 51 7.36 14.65 0.39
CA GLY A 51 8.47 15.47 0.90
C GLY A 51 9.50 15.84 -0.17
N GLU A 52 9.61 15.07 -1.24
CA GLU A 52 10.48 15.34 -2.40
C GLU A 52 9.79 16.17 -3.48
N GLY A 53 8.52 16.57 -3.29
CA GLY A 53 7.76 17.34 -4.27
C GLY A 53 7.37 16.55 -5.53
N LEU A 54 7.47 15.21 -5.49
CA LEU A 54 7.11 14.33 -6.61
C LEU A 54 5.62 13.98 -6.64
N LEU A 55 4.90 14.23 -5.55
CA LEU A 55 3.49 13.93 -5.41
C LEU A 55 2.80 15.02 -4.58
N ASP A 56 1.76 15.62 -5.14
CA ASP A 56 0.84 16.46 -4.39
C ASP A 56 -0.31 15.58 -3.87
N VAL A 57 -0.79 15.80 -2.65
CA VAL A 57 -1.95 15.07 -2.13
C VAL A 57 -3.27 15.66 -2.64
N GLY A 58 -3.26 16.94 -3.03
CA GLY A 58 -4.43 17.65 -3.57
C GLY A 58 -4.66 17.42 -5.06
N GLU A 59 -3.69 16.86 -5.80
CA GLU A 59 -3.89 16.59 -7.22
C GLU A 59 -4.86 15.43 -7.46
N GLN A 60 -5.50 15.47 -8.63
CA GLN A 60 -6.42 14.42 -9.05
C GLN A 60 -5.67 13.16 -9.45
N VAL A 61 -6.15 12.00 -9.00
CA VAL A 61 -5.59 10.69 -9.41
C VAL A 61 -5.64 10.55 -10.94
N ALA A 62 -6.70 11.06 -11.58
CA ALA A 62 -6.86 11.05 -13.03
C ALA A 62 -5.78 11.84 -13.78
N ALA A 63 -5.13 12.83 -13.16
CA ALA A 63 -4.00 13.55 -13.76
C ALA A 63 -2.74 12.67 -13.86
N ILE A 64 -2.60 11.69 -12.96
CA ILE A 64 -1.48 10.73 -12.93
C ILE A 64 -1.84 9.47 -13.73
N ILE A 65 -3.08 8.99 -13.56
CA ILE A 65 -3.62 7.75 -14.13
C ILE A 65 -4.91 8.09 -14.91
N PRO A 66 -4.81 8.59 -16.15
CA PRO A 66 -5.99 8.98 -16.94
C PRO A 66 -7.02 7.87 -17.12
N GLU A 67 -6.58 6.60 -17.14
CA GLU A 67 -7.43 5.42 -17.25
C GLU A 67 -8.43 5.30 -16.09
N PHE A 68 -8.15 5.92 -14.94
CA PHE A 68 -9.04 5.93 -13.78
C PHE A 68 -10.19 6.94 -13.92
N ALA A 69 -10.06 7.99 -14.74
CA ALA A 69 -11.01 9.12 -14.83
C ALA A 69 -12.51 8.76 -15.08
N PRO A 70 -12.87 7.74 -15.88
CA PRO A 70 -14.27 7.50 -16.24
C PRO A 70 -15.20 7.26 -15.04
N ASN A 71 -16.51 7.35 -15.26
CA ASN A 71 -17.55 7.12 -14.25
C ASN A 71 -17.52 8.09 -13.05
N GLY A 72 -17.17 9.36 -13.28
CA GLY A 72 -17.21 10.43 -12.28
C GLY A 72 -16.08 10.36 -11.25
N LYS A 73 -14.97 9.70 -11.58
CA LYS A 73 -13.82 9.51 -10.70
C LYS A 73 -12.70 10.54 -10.94
N ASP A 74 -12.89 11.44 -11.90
CA ASP A 74 -11.96 12.49 -12.31
C ASP A 74 -11.66 13.50 -11.19
N ALA A 75 -12.61 13.74 -10.28
CA ALA A 75 -12.42 14.63 -9.14
C ALA A 75 -11.75 13.99 -7.91
N VAL A 76 -11.48 12.68 -7.92
CA VAL A 76 -10.86 11.98 -6.78
C VAL A 76 -9.41 12.43 -6.62
N THR A 77 -9.05 12.87 -5.41
CA THR A 77 -7.67 13.28 -5.09
C THR A 77 -6.81 12.13 -4.59
N VAL A 78 -5.48 12.31 -4.68
CA VAL A 78 -4.51 11.40 -4.07
C VAL A 78 -4.75 11.22 -2.57
N GLU A 79 -5.01 12.31 -1.85
CA GLU A 79 -5.32 12.29 -0.41
C GLU A 79 -6.50 11.36 -0.09
N GLN A 80 -7.57 11.44 -0.87
CA GLN A 80 -8.77 10.64 -0.64
C GLN A 80 -8.51 9.14 -0.84
N VAL A 81 -7.62 8.78 -1.78
CA VAL A 81 -7.19 7.38 -1.96
C VAL A 81 -6.37 6.92 -0.76
N LEU A 82 -5.41 7.73 -0.32
CA LEU A 82 -4.54 7.42 0.82
C LEU A 82 -5.29 7.30 2.14
N THR A 83 -6.38 8.05 2.29
CA THR A 83 -7.20 8.11 3.51
C THR A 83 -8.47 7.26 3.44
N HIS A 84 -8.68 6.50 2.36
CA HIS A 84 -9.85 5.65 2.15
C HIS A 84 -11.19 6.40 2.16
N THR A 85 -11.21 7.63 1.64
CA THR A 85 -12.43 8.43 1.45
C THR A 85 -12.76 8.62 -0.03
N ALA A 86 -12.14 7.85 -0.93
CA ALA A 86 -12.25 8.02 -2.36
C ALA A 86 -13.56 7.49 -3.00
N GLY A 87 -14.39 6.80 -2.21
CA GLY A 87 -15.75 6.44 -2.62
C GLY A 87 -15.89 5.17 -3.47
N PHE A 88 -14.89 4.29 -3.53
CA PHE A 88 -14.94 3.00 -4.27
C PHE A 88 -14.43 1.79 -3.45
N PRO A 89 -14.88 1.61 -2.20
CA PRO A 89 -14.37 0.57 -1.30
C PRO A 89 -14.54 -0.86 -1.84
N PHE A 90 -15.54 -1.09 -2.71
CA PHE A 90 -15.86 -2.41 -3.25
C PHE A 90 -15.45 -2.59 -4.72
N ALA A 91 -14.59 -1.69 -5.23
CA ALA A 91 -14.22 -1.71 -6.63
C ALA A 91 -13.60 -3.07 -7.04
N PRO A 92 -14.12 -3.72 -8.10
CA PRO A 92 -13.75 -5.08 -8.42
C PRO A 92 -12.35 -5.16 -9.02
N LEU A 93 -11.44 -5.82 -8.29
CA LEU A 93 -10.12 -6.22 -8.77
C LEU A 93 -9.60 -7.38 -7.92
N GLY A 94 -9.44 -8.54 -8.53
CA GLY A 94 -9.00 -9.76 -7.87
C GLY A 94 -7.93 -10.50 -8.65
N TYR A 95 -7.38 -11.55 -8.05
CA TYR A 95 -6.46 -12.47 -8.71
C TYR A 95 -7.16 -13.21 -9.88
N PRO A 96 -6.44 -13.49 -10.99
CA PRO A 96 -5.05 -13.10 -11.28
C PRO A 96 -4.94 -11.70 -11.89
N LYS A 97 -6.05 -11.06 -12.28
CA LYS A 97 -6.07 -9.78 -13.01
C LYS A 97 -5.27 -8.67 -12.34
N MET A 98 -5.23 -8.66 -11.01
CA MET A 98 -4.48 -7.68 -10.23
C MET A 98 -2.95 -7.75 -10.40
N LEU A 99 -2.42 -8.88 -10.86
CA LEU A 99 -0.99 -9.06 -11.10
C LEU A 99 -0.55 -8.51 -12.45
N ASP A 100 -1.49 -8.32 -13.37
CA ASP A 100 -1.22 -7.80 -14.71
C ASP A 100 -1.58 -6.32 -14.81
N ARG A 101 -0.61 -5.48 -15.19
CA ARG A 101 -0.77 -4.02 -15.16
C ARG A 101 -1.83 -3.53 -16.14
N GLU A 102 -1.91 -4.11 -17.34
CA GLU A 102 -2.90 -3.72 -18.34
C GLU A 102 -4.32 -4.03 -17.85
N GLN A 103 -4.52 -5.22 -17.27
CA GLN A 103 -5.80 -5.60 -16.68
C GLN A 103 -6.18 -4.75 -15.47
N ARG A 104 -5.21 -4.30 -14.65
CA ARG A 104 -5.45 -3.32 -13.58
C ARG A 104 -5.96 -1.99 -14.13
N LEU A 105 -5.24 -1.41 -15.10
CA LEU A 105 -5.61 -0.12 -15.71
C LEU A 105 -7.00 -0.20 -16.36
N ALA A 106 -7.28 -1.28 -17.09
CA ALA A 106 -8.60 -1.52 -17.65
C ALA A 106 -9.70 -1.66 -16.57
N ALA A 107 -9.38 -2.25 -15.41
CA ALA A 107 -10.31 -2.33 -14.28
C ALA A 107 -10.58 -0.96 -13.66
N PHE A 108 -9.55 -0.13 -13.47
CA PHE A 108 -9.69 1.24 -12.94
C PHE A 108 -10.72 2.06 -13.73
N GLY A 109 -10.67 1.96 -15.06
CA GLY A 109 -11.63 2.64 -15.94
C GLY A 109 -13.07 2.15 -15.81
N ARG A 110 -13.28 0.89 -15.39
CA ARG A 110 -14.63 0.30 -15.19
C ARG A 110 -15.19 0.54 -13.79
N TRP A 111 -14.37 0.91 -12.82
CA TRP A 111 -14.84 1.19 -11.46
C TRP A 111 -15.84 2.35 -11.45
N ARG A 112 -16.79 2.27 -10.52
CA ARG A 112 -17.79 3.30 -10.23
C ARG A 112 -17.66 3.71 -8.78
N LEU A 113 -18.08 4.93 -8.49
CA LEU A 113 -18.21 5.39 -7.11
C LEU A 113 -19.46 4.80 -6.48
N ASP A 114 -19.30 4.24 -5.29
CA ASP A 114 -20.39 3.86 -4.40
C ASP A 114 -20.97 5.10 -3.70
N GLN A 115 -20.13 6.11 -3.44
CA GLN A 115 -20.45 7.34 -2.72
C GLN A 115 -19.58 8.51 -3.23
N PRO A 116 -20.01 9.78 -3.08
CA PRO A 116 -19.19 10.92 -3.50
C PRO A 116 -17.84 10.97 -2.76
N PRO A 117 -16.72 11.31 -3.43
CA PRO A 117 -15.41 11.32 -2.80
C PRO A 117 -15.32 12.36 -1.67
N GLY A 118 -14.60 12.04 -0.61
CA GLY A 118 -14.41 12.90 0.57
C GLY A 118 -15.57 12.91 1.56
N THR A 119 -16.70 12.27 1.27
CA THR A 119 -17.90 12.35 2.13
C THR A 119 -17.92 11.33 3.27
N ARG A 120 -17.24 10.19 3.11
CA ARG A 120 -17.25 9.11 4.09
C ARG A 120 -15.95 8.31 4.06
N PHE A 121 -15.45 7.97 5.24
CA PHE A 121 -14.43 6.94 5.38
C PHE A 121 -15.03 5.56 5.12
N GLN A 122 -14.49 4.84 4.15
CA GLN A 122 -14.78 3.43 3.96
C GLN A 122 -13.55 2.71 3.44
N PHE A 123 -13.10 1.71 4.18
CA PHE A 123 -11.85 1.03 3.91
C PHE A 123 -11.83 0.35 2.54
N HIS A 124 -10.85 0.71 1.71
CA HIS A 124 -10.64 0.14 0.37
C HIS A 124 -9.61 -0.98 0.49
N LEU A 125 -10.07 -2.21 0.75
CA LEU A 125 -9.21 -3.33 1.13
C LEU A 125 -8.09 -3.60 0.11
N THR A 126 -8.44 -3.69 -1.18
CA THR A 126 -7.50 -3.99 -2.28
C THR A 126 -7.39 -2.87 -3.32
N SER A 127 -8.50 -2.18 -3.62
CA SER A 127 -8.57 -1.22 -4.73
C SER A 127 -7.64 -0.02 -4.56
N ALA A 128 -7.59 0.59 -3.37
CA ALA A 128 -6.69 1.72 -3.11
C ALA A 128 -5.21 1.33 -3.20
N ALA A 129 -4.83 0.13 -2.74
CA ALA A 129 -3.44 -0.32 -2.76
C ALA A 129 -2.87 -0.38 -4.19
N TRP A 130 -3.68 -0.80 -5.17
CA TRP A 130 -3.26 -0.87 -6.57
C TRP A 130 -3.17 0.49 -7.25
N LEU A 131 -4.02 1.46 -6.88
CA LEU A 131 -3.83 2.85 -7.33
C LEU A 131 -2.56 3.46 -6.74
N ILE A 132 -2.30 3.24 -5.45
CA ILE A 132 -1.07 3.71 -4.79
C ILE A 132 0.18 3.14 -5.48
N ALA A 133 0.18 1.85 -5.79
CA ALA A 133 1.28 1.22 -6.52
C ALA A 133 1.47 1.84 -7.92
N GLU A 134 0.40 2.06 -8.68
CA GLU A 134 0.47 2.68 -10.00
C GLU A 134 0.94 4.15 -9.94
N ILE A 135 0.50 4.92 -8.92
CA ILE A 135 0.99 6.30 -8.68
C ILE A 135 2.51 6.29 -8.48
N VAL A 136 3.02 5.41 -7.61
CA VAL A 136 4.46 5.28 -7.37
C VAL A 136 5.21 4.93 -8.65
N GLU A 137 4.73 3.94 -9.41
CA GLU A 137 5.35 3.51 -10.65
C GLU A 137 5.43 4.66 -11.67
N ARG A 138 4.35 5.44 -11.85
CA ARG A 138 4.34 6.58 -12.78
C ARG A 138 5.19 7.76 -12.32
N ARG A 139 5.26 8.03 -11.01
CA ARG A 139 6.06 9.13 -10.46
C ARG A 139 7.55 8.85 -10.43
N THR A 140 7.95 7.59 -10.37
CA THR A 140 9.35 7.21 -10.10
C THR A 140 9.99 6.39 -11.22
N GLY A 141 9.20 5.79 -12.10
CA GLY A 141 9.66 4.81 -13.09
C GLY A 141 10.10 3.48 -12.49
N LEU A 142 9.95 3.27 -11.18
CA LEU A 142 10.32 2.05 -10.48
C LEU A 142 9.09 1.21 -10.17
N ALA A 143 9.21 -0.12 -10.34
CA ALA A 143 8.22 -1.05 -9.81
C ALA A 143 7.99 -0.81 -8.31
N PHE A 144 6.75 -0.92 -7.84
CA PHE A 144 6.38 -0.56 -6.46
C PHE A 144 7.23 -1.27 -5.38
N ALA A 145 7.48 -2.58 -5.55
CA ALA A 145 8.35 -3.34 -4.64
C ALA A 145 9.78 -2.81 -4.62
N GLU A 146 10.33 -2.47 -5.78
CA GLU A 146 11.68 -1.93 -5.91
C GLU A 146 11.79 -0.52 -5.32
N TYR A 147 10.75 0.30 -5.48
CA TYR A 147 10.66 1.61 -4.84
C TYR A 147 10.73 1.48 -3.31
N LEU A 148 9.89 0.64 -2.69
CA LEU A 148 9.94 0.45 -1.23
C LEU A 148 11.27 -0.15 -0.78
N ARG A 149 11.84 -1.08 -1.53
CA ARG A 149 13.16 -1.64 -1.22
C ARG A 149 14.24 -0.56 -1.21
N ARG A 150 14.36 0.23 -2.28
CA ARG A 150 15.39 1.28 -2.41
C ARG A 150 15.20 2.43 -1.44
N ARG A 151 13.95 2.84 -1.21
CA ARG A 151 13.64 4.11 -0.53
C ARG A 151 13.31 3.94 0.95
N ILE A 152 12.94 2.74 1.38
CA ILE A 152 12.60 2.41 2.77
C ILE A 152 13.49 1.30 3.32
N ALA A 153 13.47 0.10 2.72
CA ALA A 153 14.11 -1.07 3.32
C ALA A 153 15.63 -0.95 3.42
N VAL A 154 16.31 -0.63 2.31
CA VAL A 154 17.78 -0.52 2.26
C VAL A 154 18.32 0.59 3.17
N PRO A 155 17.80 1.84 3.14
CA PRO A 155 18.28 2.91 4.02
C PRO A 155 18.07 2.63 5.51
N LEU A 156 17.09 1.82 5.88
CA LEU A 156 16.79 1.43 7.26
C LEU A 156 17.47 0.11 7.67
N GLY A 157 18.23 -0.54 6.77
CA GLY A 157 18.87 -1.83 7.03
C GLY A 157 17.88 -2.99 7.22
N LEU A 158 16.67 -2.90 6.67
CA LEU A 158 15.64 -3.93 6.78
C LEU A 158 15.84 -5.00 5.70
N SER A 159 16.55 -6.09 6.04
CA SER A 159 16.87 -7.18 5.11
C SER A 159 15.76 -8.23 4.94
N SER A 160 14.80 -8.30 5.85
CA SER A 160 13.71 -9.30 5.84
C SER A 160 12.38 -8.80 5.27
N LEU A 161 12.33 -7.53 4.83
CA LEU A 161 11.14 -6.89 4.27
C LEU A 161 11.08 -7.05 2.75
N GLU A 162 10.07 -7.77 2.26
CA GLU A 162 9.82 -7.97 0.84
C GLU A 162 8.34 -7.77 0.50
N LEU A 163 8.06 -7.33 -0.72
CA LEU A 163 6.73 -7.29 -1.31
C LEU A 163 6.62 -8.32 -2.42
N GLY A 164 5.62 -9.19 -2.34
CA GLY A 164 5.38 -10.24 -3.32
C GLY A 164 5.42 -11.62 -2.69
N VAL A 165 5.45 -12.66 -3.52
CA VAL A 165 5.57 -14.03 -3.04
C VAL A 165 6.96 -14.19 -2.43
N PRO A 166 7.10 -14.76 -1.22
CA PRO A 166 8.40 -15.22 -0.75
C PRO A 166 8.97 -16.17 -1.80
N VAL A 167 10.22 -15.93 -2.22
CA VAL A 167 11.00 -16.97 -2.88
C VAL A 167 11.41 -18.02 -1.84
#